data_AF-A0A538ED12-F1
#
_entry.id   AF-A0A538ED12-F1
#
_cell.length_a   1.000
_cell.length_b   1.000
_cell.length_c   1.000
_cell.angle_alpha   90.00
_cell.angle_beta   90.00
_cell.angle_gamma   90.00
#
_symmetry.space_group_name_H-M   'P 1'
#
loop_
_entity.id
_entity.type
_entity.pdbx_description
1 polymer ?
#
loop_
_entity_poly.entity_id
_entity_poly.type
_entity_poly.pdbx_seq_one_letter_code
_entity_poly.pdbx_strand_id
1 'polypeptide(L)'
;MDAYWSEATDIGGPDELRRLAAEVGLAPDDVERVIGESSAFLDVVEASTRQAQSIGINAIPAFLLDRRLIVLGAQPFEVFRNAFASIG
;
A
#
# COMPACT_ATOMS: atom_id res chain seq x y z
N MET A 1 2.43 6.94 6.46
CA MET A 1 3.89 6.72 6.28
C MET A 1 4.66 7.40 7.40
N ASP A 2 4.33 8.65 7.74
CA ASP A 2 5.01 9.41 8.80
C ASP A 2 4.98 8.70 10.16
N ALA A 3 3.82 8.17 10.58
CA ALA A 3 3.69 7.39 11.81
C ALA A 3 4.81 6.34 12.01
N TYR A 4 5.07 5.52 11.00
CA TYR A 4 6.10 4.49 11.09
C TYR A 4 7.51 5.01 10.86
N TRP A 5 7.73 5.81 9.79
CA TRP A 5 9.08 6.16 9.34
C TRP A 5 9.64 7.45 9.97
N SER A 6 8.77 8.41 10.29
CA SER A 6 9.14 9.73 10.80
C SER A 6 8.94 9.82 12.32
N GLU A 7 7.83 9.28 12.82
CA GLU A 7 7.39 9.39 14.22
C GLU A 7 7.75 8.14 15.05
N ALA A 8 8.11 7.04 14.38
CA ALA A 8 8.46 5.76 14.99
C ALA A 8 7.39 5.21 15.98
N THR A 9 6.12 5.38 15.64
CA THR A 9 4.99 4.86 16.42
C THR A 9 4.62 3.42 16.02
N ASP A 10 3.95 2.71 16.92
CA ASP A 10 3.50 1.33 16.69
C ASP A 10 2.24 1.28 15.83
N ILE A 11 2.42 1.22 14.52
CA ILE A 11 1.31 1.05 13.55
C ILE A 11 0.71 -0.38 13.55
N GLY A 12 1.20 -1.30 14.38
CA GLY A 12 0.54 -2.57 14.67
C GLY A 12 -0.47 -2.47 15.82
N GLY A 13 -0.45 -1.37 16.57
CA GLY A 13 -1.32 -1.13 17.71
C GLY A 13 -2.71 -0.61 17.32
N PRO A 14 -3.81 -1.22 17.81
CA PRO A 14 -5.17 -0.76 17.52
C PRO A 14 -5.43 0.72 17.86
N ASP A 15 -4.88 1.22 18.98
CA ASP A 15 -5.10 2.59 19.42
C ASP A 15 -4.42 3.62 18.50
N GLU A 16 -3.24 3.28 18.00
CA GLU A 16 -2.53 4.11 17.04
C GLU A 16 -3.26 4.12 15.69
N LEU A 17 -3.77 2.97 15.24
CA LEU A 17 -4.59 2.88 14.03
C LEU A 17 -5.87 3.74 14.14
N ARG A 18 -6.53 3.78 15.30
CA ARG A 18 -7.69 4.66 15.55
C ARG A 18 -7.32 6.14 15.44
N ARG A 19 -6.21 6.55 16.07
CA ARG A 19 -5.71 7.93 16.01
C ARG A 19 -5.45 8.35 14.56
N LEU A 20 -4.66 7.54 13.83
CA LEU A 20 -4.29 7.82 12.44
C LEU A 20 -5.51 7.83 11.51
N ALA A 21 -6.47 6.93 11.73
CA ALA A 21 -7.71 6.89 10.96
C ALA A 21 -8.56 8.16 11.15
N ALA A 22 -8.63 8.70 12.36
CA ALA A 22 -9.32 9.94 12.65
C ALA A 22 -8.66 11.15 11.97
N GLU A 23 -7.32 11.20 11.94
CA GLU A 23 -6.56 12.29 11.30
C GLU A 23 -6.82 12.41 9.80
N VAL A 24 -7.06 11.29 9.13
CA VAL A 24 -7.39 11.25 7.70
C VAL A 24 -8.91 11.26 7.43
N GLY A 25 -9.74 11.38 8.48
CA GLY A 25 -11.19 11.57 8.37
C GLY A 25 -12.02 10.32 8.12
N LEU A 26 -11.52 9.12 8.50
CA LEU A 26 -12.32 7.90 8.43
C LEU A 26 -13.42 7.88 9.50
N ALA A 27 -14.55 7.24 9.18
CA ALA A 27 -15.67 7.12 10.11
C ALA A 27 -15.29 6.22 11.30
N PRO A 28 -15.45 6.69 12.56
CA PRO A 28 -15.05 5.91 13.74
C PRO A 28 -15.70 4.52 13.80
N ASP A 29 -17.00 4.43 13.48
CA ASP A 29 -17.73 3.16 13.54
C ASP A 29 -17.19 2.12 12.54
N ASP A 30 -16.76 2.57 11.34
CA ASP A 30 -16.13 1.69 10.36
C ASP A 30 -14.75 1.22 10.81
N VAL A 31 -13.97 2.13 11.42
CA VAL A 31 -12.64 1.83 11.95
C VAL A 31 -12.74 0.80 13.07
N GLU A 32 -13.66 0.99 14.03
CA GLU A 32 -13.88 0.03 15.12
C GLU A 32 -14.31 -1.34 14.59
N ARG A 33 -15.24 -1.35 13.63
CA ARG A 33 -15.69 -2.60 13.01
C ARG A 33 -14.52 -3.36 12.37
N VAL A 34 -13.67 -2.67 11.61
CA VAL A 34 -12.55 -3.29 10.90
C VAL A 34 -11.45 -3.73 11.86
N ILE A 35 -11.11 -2.92 12.86
CA ILE A 35 -10.10 -3.27 13.88
C ILE A 35 -10.57 -4.47 14.71
N GLY A 36 -11.87 -4.57 15.01
CA GLY A 36 -12.45 -5.68 15.77
C GLY A 36 -12.62 -6.98 14.97
N GLU A 37 -12.55 -6.93 13.64
CA GLU A 37 -12.78 -8.06 12.75
C GLU A 37 -11.50 -8.38 11.95
N SER A 38 -10.71 -9.33 12.44
CA SER A 38 -9.40 -9.68 11.82
C SER A 38 -9.50 -10.17 10.36
N SER A 39 -10.68 -10.64 9.93
CA SER A 39 -10.96 -11.03 8.54
C SER A 39 -11.35 -9.87 7.65
N ALA A 40 -11.67 -8.69 8.20
CA ALA A 40 -12.04 -7.53 7.41
C ALA A 40 -10.91 -7.17 6.43
N PHE A 41 -11.25 -7.14 5.14
CA PHE A 41 -10.31 -6.90 4.02
C PHE A 41 -9.19 -7.93 3.83
N LEU A 42 -9.14 -9.03 4.60
CA LEU A 42 -8.09 -10.04 4.47
C LEU A 42 -8.02 -10.59 3.03
N ASP A 43 -9.16 -11.00 2.47
CA ASP A 43 -9.25 -11.51 1.10
C ASP A 43 -8.76 -10.50 0.06
N VAL A 44 -9.03 -9.20 0.28
CA VAL A 44 -8.61 -8.12 -0.62
C VAL A 44 -7.09 -7.96 -0.59
N VAL A 45 -6.49 -7.94 0.62
CA VAL A 45 -5.04 -7.84 0.82
C VAL A 45 -4.32 -9.04 0.23
N GLU A 46 -4.82 -10.25 0.50
CA GLU A 46 -4.20 -11.47 -0.01
C GLU A 46 -4.36 -11.60 -1.54
N ALA A 47 -5.52 -11.27 -2.10
CA ALA A 47 -5.73 -11.31 -3.55
C ALA A 47 -4.80 -10.34 -4.28
N SER A 48 -4.65 -9.11 -3.77
CA SER A 48 -3.70 -8.12 -4.29
C SER A 48 -2.25 -8.64 -4.22
N THR A 49 -1.86 -9.24 -3.10
CA THR A 49 -0.53 -9.82 -2.91
C THR A 49 -0.26 -10.99 -3.87
N ARG A 50 -1.21 -11.92 -4.02
CA ARG A 50 -1.13 -13.03 -4.98
C ARG A 50 -1.04 -12.53 -6.41
N GLN A 51 -1.82 -11.50 -6.76
CA GLN A 51 -1.78 -10.90 -8.09
C GLN A 51 -0.37 -10.33 -8.38
N ALA A 52 0.20 -9.55 -7.46
CA ALA A 52 1.54 -8.99 -7.61
C ALA A 52 2.59 -10.09 -7.80
N GLN A 53 2.56 -11.14 -6.97
CA GLN A 53 3.46 -12.28 -7.08
C GLN A 53 3.31 -13.03 -8.41
N SER A 54 2.07 -13.21 -8.89
CA SER A 54 1.78 -13.93 -10.14
C SER A 54 2.37 -13.27 -11.39
N ILE A 55 2.61 -11.95 -11.34
CA ILE A 55 3.23 -11.18 -12.42
C ILE A 55 4.73 -10.89 -12.17
N GLY A 56 5.33 -11.56 -11.19
CA GLY A 56 6.78 -11.49 -10.92
C GLY A 56 7.22 -10.35 -9.99
N ILE A 57 6.29 -9.65 -9.33
CA ILE A 57 6.65 -8.66 -8.30
C ILE A 57 6.96 -9.38 -7.00
N ASN A 58 8.24 -9.39 -6.61
CA ASN A 58 8.75 -10.07 -5.41
C ASN A 58 9.39 -9.10 -4.39
N ALA A 59 9.41 -7.80 -4.68
CA ALA A 59 9.95 -6.76 -3.82
C ALA A 59 9.19 -5.44 -4.05
N ILE A 60 9.18 -4.57 -3.04
CA ILE A 60 8.55 -3.24 -3.08
C ILE A 60 9.57 -2.10 -2.90
N PRO A 61 9.30 -0.90 -3.44
CA PRO A 61 8.15 -0.56 -4.28
C PRO A 61 8.26 -1.16 -5.69
N ALA A 62 7.12 -1.40 -6.33
CA ALA A 62 7.01 -1.88 -7.70
C ALA A 62 5.83 -1.22 -8.39
N PHE A 63 5.98 -0.94 -9.69
CA PHE A 63 4.98 -0.22 -10.49
C PHE A 63 4.70 -1.01 -11.77
N LEU A 64 3.42 -1.34 -12.01
CA LEU A 64 2.96 -1.94 -13.27
C LEU A 64 2.29 -0.84 -14.12
N LEU A 65 2.94 -0.47 -15.22
CA LEU A 65 2.48 0.59 -16.12
C LEU A 65 1.77 -0.01 -17.33
N ASP A 66 0.55 0.46 -17.59
CA ASP A 66 -0.38 -0.01 -18.65
C ASP A 66 -0.50 -1.55 -18.74
N ARG A 67 -0.34 -2.27 -17.62
CA ARG A 67 -0.32 -3.74 -17.58
C ARG A 67 0.74 -4.39 -18.49
N ARG A 68 1.78 -3.65 -18.90
CA ARG A 68 2.81 -4.09 -19.86
C ARG A 68 4.23 -3.97 -19.33
N LEU A 69 4.52 -2.91 -18.59
CA LEU A 69 5.88 -2.59 -18.15
C LEU A 69 5.96 -2.59 -16.63
N ILE A 70 6.88 -3.38 -16.06
CA ILE A 70 7.15 -3.40 -14.63
C ILE A 70 8.41 -2.58 -14.34
N VAL A 71 8.31 -1.64 -13.41
CA VAL A 71 9.44 -0.88 -12.85
C VAL A 71 9.61 -1.29 -11.39
N LEU A 72 10.74 -1.91 -11.05
CA LEU A 72 11.06 -2.37 -9.69
C LEU A 72 11.98 -1.39 -8.96
N GLY A 73 11.68 -1.15 -7.68
CA GLY A 73 12.44 -0.30 -6.78
C GLY A 73 12.05 1.18 -6.84
N ALA A 74 12.59 1.92 -5.87
CA ALA A 74 12.46 3.38 -5.80
C ALA A 74 13.40 4.04 -6.83
N GLN A 75 13.00 3.99 -8.10
CA GLN A 75 13.82 4.46 -9.20
C GLN A 75 13.83 6.01 -9.29
N PRO A 76 14.90 6.61 -9.86
CA PRO A 76 14.92 8.03 -10.15
C PRO A 76 13.79 8.47 -11.09
N PHE A 77 13.40 9.74 -11.00
CA PHE A 77 12.38 10.35 -11.87
C PHE A 77 12.61 10.07 -13.36
N GLU A 78 13.87 10.09 -13.80
CA GLU A 78 14.26 9.87 -15.19
C GLU A 78 13.87 8.49 -15.72
N VAL A 79 13.92 7.46 -14.88
CA VAL A 79 13.49 6.10 -15.24
C VAL A 79 12.00 6.09 -15.52
N PHE A 80 11.21 6.74 -14.66
CA PHE A 80 9.76 6.84 -14.86
C PHE A 80 9.40 7.67 -16.10
N ARG A 81 10.07 8.80 -16.32
CA ARG A 81 9.87 9.63 -17.52
C ARG A 81 10.03 8.80 -18.80
N ASN A 82 11.10 8.02 -18.89
CA ASN A 82 11.36 7.16 -20.04
C ASN A 82 10.36 5.99 -20.12
N ALA A 83 10.01 5.38 -18.98
CA ALA A 83 9.03 4.30 -18.91
C ALA A 83 7.66 4.74 -19.46
N PHE A 84 7.16 5.91 -19.05
CA PHE A 84 5.92 6.47 -19.58
C PHE A 84 6.01 6.75 -21.10
N ALA A 85 7.10 7.37 -21.57
CA ALA A 85 7.29 7.62 -23.00
C ALA A 85 7.35 6.34 -23.86
N SER A 86 7.73 5.20 -23.27
CA SER A 86 7.83 3.91 -23.97
C SER A 86 6.50 3.16 -24.11
N ILE A 87 5.47 3.53 -23.36
CA ILE A 87 4.16 2.85 -23.35
C ILE A 87 3.04 3.67 -24.03
N GLY A 88 3.31 4.92 -24.41
CA GLY A 88 2.39 5.79 -25.15
C GLY A 88 2.82 7.25 -25.18
#